data_AF-A0A8H7ELP3-F1
#
_entry.id   AF-A0A8H7ELP3-F1
#
_cell.length_a   1.000
_cell.length_b   1.000
_cell.length_c   1.000
_cell.angle_alpha   90.00
_cell.angle_beta   90.00
_cell.angle_gamma   90.00
#
_symmetry.space_group_name_H-M   'P 1'
#
loop_
_entity.id
_entity.type
_entity.pdbx_description
1 polymer ?
#
loop_
_entity_poly.entity_id
_entity_poly.type
_entity_poly.pdbx_seq_one_letter_code
_entity_poly.pdbx_strand_id
1 'polypeptide(L)'
;MVLDVSWDSLKAAAKVIVWPKKEVDNDNQLWMYDHGFLINKNSGLVLDVQGGVLESDKQVIQYKRKMLEDAQNQRWYYREDGFIYPQVDPNLVLDIRGNWTKPGTVVLLYERKYEDNENQLWDLIPYESPDQASSIYSYTTSETDEYSFSTSSYAL
;
A
#
# COMPACT_ATOMS: atom_id res chain seq x y z
N MET A 1 -4.35 -8.58 -9.59
CA MET A 1 -4.17 -8.89 -8.14
C MET A 1 -3.96 -7.58 -7.42
N VAL A 2 -4.21 -7.51 -6.12
CA VAL A 2 -3.98 -6.29 -5.31
C VAL A 2 -3.20 -6.62 -4.05
N LEU A 3 -2.54 -5.61 -3.48
CA LEU A 3 -1.82 -5.66 -2.21
C LEU A 3 -2.79 -5.88 -1.06
N ASP A 4 -2.62 -6.98 -0.33
CA ASP A 4 -3.55 -7.48 0.68
C ASP A 4 -2.80 -7.85 1.97
N VAL A 5 -3.34 -7.44 3.12
CA VAL A 5 -2.88 -7.96 4.41
C VAL A 5 -3.52 -9.31 4.67
N SER A 6 -2.68 -10.34 4.77
CA SER A 6 -3.12 -11.73 4.86
C SER A 6 -4.08 -11.96 6.04
N TRP A 7 -5.14 -12.73 5.78
CA TRP A 7 -6.13 -13.14 6.78
C TRP A 7 -6.85 -11.98 7.48
N ASP A 8 -6.93 -10.81 6.84
CA ASP A 8 -7.55 -9.63 7.44
C ASP A 8 -6.94 -9.25 8.80
N SER A 9 -5.65 -9.56 8.98
CA SER A 9 -5.03 -9.50 10.28
C SER A 9 -4.86 -8.06 10.77
N LEU A 10 -5.21 -7.82 12.03
CA LEU A 10 -4.91 -6.55 12.73
C LEU A 10 -3.56 -6.57 13.45
N LYS A 11 -2.80 -7.68 13.34
CA LYS A 11 -1.56 -7.88 14.09
C LYS A 11 -0.35 -7.33 13.34
N ALA A 12 0.59 -6.78 14.11
CA ALA A 12 1.92 -6.47 13.61
C ALA A 12 2.61 -7.74 13.08
N ALA A 13 3.47 -7.57 12.08
CA ALA A 13 4.16 -8.64 11.36
C ALA A 13 3.27 -9.61 10.57
N ALA A 14 1.99 -9.27 10.39
CA ALA A 14 1.16 -9.95 9.39
C ALA A 14 1.74 -9.71 7.99
N LYS A 15 1.70 -10.75 7.16
CA LYS A 15 2.31 -10.72 5.82
C LYS A 15 1.48 -9.86 4.90
N VAL A 16 2.18 -9.14 4.04
CA VAL A 16 1.58 -8.52 2.87
C VAL A 16 1.77 -9.46 1.68
N ILE A 17 0.66 -9.73 1.02
CA ILE A 17 0.53 -10.69 -0.07
C ILE A 17 -0.19 -10.02 -1.23
N VAL A 18 -0.26 -10.73 -2.35
CA VAL A 18 -1.21 -10.41 -3.41
C VAL A 18 -2.44 -11.30 -3.33
N TRP A 19 -3.61 -10.71 -3.52
CA TRP A 19 -4.90 -11.41 -3.53
C TRP A 19 -5.80 -10.88 -4.67
N PRO A 20 -6.80 -11.64 -5.15
CA PRO A 20 -7.82 -11.07 -6.02
C PRO A 20 -8.53 -9.89 -5.34
N LYS A 21 -8.81 -8.83 -6.12
CA LYS A 21 -9.55 -7.67 -5.64
C LYS A 21 -10.91 -8.11 -5.11
N LYS A 22 -11.24 -7.70 -3.89
CA LYS A 22 -12.54 -7.92 -3.26
C LYS A 22 -13.43 -6.70 -3.47
N GLU A 23 -14.70 -6.96 -3.79
CA GLU A 23 -15.73 -5.91 -3.94
C GLU A 23 -16.43 -5.58 -2.62
N VAL A 24 -16.37 -6.49 -1.65
CA VAL A 24 -16.92 -6.35 -0.29
C VAL A 24 -15.89 -6.79 0.74
N ASP A 25 -15.99 -6.28 1.96
CA ASP A 25 -15.07 -6.57 3.08
C ASP A 25 -13.59 -6.50 2.64
N ASN A 26 -13.25 -5.44 1.90
CA ASN A 26 -11.98 -5.27 1.21
C ASN A 26 -11.02 -4.31 1.92
N ASP A 27 -11.31 -3.91 3.16
CA ASP A 27 -10.51 -2.90 3.88
C ASP A 27 -9.04 -3.32 4.09
N ASN A 28 -8.73 -4.61 4.14
CA ASN A 28 -7.34 -5.11 4.17
C ASN A 28 -6.60 -4.99 2.82
N GLN A 29 -7.28 -4.58 1.76
CA GLN A 29 -6.73 -4.30 0.42
C GLN A 29 -6.66 -2.80 0.11
N LEU A 30 -7.12 -1.97 1.05
CA LEU A 30 -7.17 -0.52 0.88
C LEU A 30 -6.03 0.14 1.66
N TRP A 31 -5.35 1.06 1.00
CA TRP A 31 -4.15 1.71 1.54
C TRP A 31 -4.28 3.23 1.39
N MET A 32 -4.05 3.95 2.48
CA MET A 32 -3.97 5.41 2.49
C MET A 32 -2.50 5.84 2.50
N TYR A 33 -2.17 6.87 1.72
CA TYR A 33 -0.83 7.44 1.74
C TYR A 33 -0.80 8.70 2.63
N ASP A 34 0.05 8.68 3.65
CA ASP A 34 0.23 9.80 4.59
C ASP A 34 1.72 10.09 4.80
N HIS A 35 2.24 11.19 4.26
CA HIS A 35 3.62 11.66 4.48
C HIS A 35 4.72 10.59 4.27
N GLY A 36 4.53 9.68 3.31
CA GLY A 36 5.45 8.58 3.01
C GLY A 36 5.08 7.24 3.64
N PHE A 37 4.04 7.18 4.48
CA PHE A 37 3.54 5.92 5.03
C PHE A 37 2.39 5.41 4.16
N LEU A 38 2.40 4.12 3.84
CA LEU A 38 1.26 3.41 3.27
C LEU A 38 0.53 2.71 4.42
N ILE A 39 -0.64 3.22 4.81
CA ILE A 39 -1.42 2.80 5.96
C ILE A 39 -2.55 1.88 5.48
N ASN A 40 -2.60 0.65 5.98
CA ASN A 40 -3.71 -0.24 5.69
C ASN A 40 -4.99 0.24 6.38
N LYS A 41 -6.10 0.31 5.64
CA LYS A 41 -7.37 0.84 6.15
C LYS A 41 -7.96 -0.03 7.27
N ASN A 42 -7.88 -1.36 7.16
CA ASN A 42 -8.43 -2.25 8.18
C ASN A 42 -7.65 -2.17 9.51
N SER A 43 -6.32 -2.28 9.46
CA SER A 43 -5.51 -2.39 10.67
C SER A 43 -5.00 -1.06 11.23
N GLY A 44 -4.94 0.00 10.41
CA GLY A 44 -4.25 1.24 10.74
C GLY A 44 -2.71 1.11 10.86
N LEU A 45 -2.17 -0.07 10.56
CA LEU A 45 -0.73 -0.33 10.53
C LEU A 45 -0.13 0.08 9.18
N VAL A 46 1.18 0.26 9.14
CA VAL A 46 1.90 0.72 7.94
C VAL A 46 2.65 -0.40 7.25
N LEU A 47 2.81 -0.27 5.94
CA LEU A 47 3.68 -1.12 5.13
C LEU A 47 5.13 -1.03 5.62
N ASP A 48 5.74 -2.17 5.91
CA ASP A 48 7.03 -2.27 6.58
C ASP A 48 7.88 -3.40 5.97
N VAL A 49 9.17 -3.13 5.78
CA VAL A 49 10.14 -4.17 5.41
C VAL A 49 10.60 -4.89 6.67
N GLN A 50 10.31 -6.19 6.73
CA GLN A 50 10.53 -7.00 7.91
C GLN A 50 11.99 -6.94 8.40
N GLY A 51 12.16 -6.68 9.70
CA GLY A 51 13.46 -6.60 10.34
C GLY A 51 14.19 -5.26 10.14
N GLY A 52 13.64 -4.34 9.34
CA GLY A 52 14.18 -3.00 9.15
C GLY A 52 15.42 -2.90 8.26
N VAL A 53 15.87 -4.02 7.69
CA VAL A 53 17.03 -4.07 6.80
C VAL A 53 16.54 -3.93 5.35
N LEU A 54 16.99 -2.88 4.67
CA LEU A 54 16.67 -2.61 3.27
C LEU A 54 17.67 -3.33 2.36
N GLU A 55 17.35 -4.57 2.03
CA GLU A 55 18.09 -5.40 1.07
C GLU A 55 17.08 -6.13 0.18
N SER A 56 17.56 -6.67 -0.95
CA SER A 56 16.74 -7.55 -1.80
C SER A 56 16.32 -8.83 -1.05
N ASP A 57 15.21 -9.43 -1.48
CA ASP A 57 14.60 -10.65 -0.92
C ASP A 57 14.14 -10.52 0.55
N LYS A 58 13.75 -9.32 0.97
CA LYS A 58 13.16 -9.09 2.30
C LYS A 58 11.64 -9.14 2.22
N GLN A 59 11.02 -9.78 3.21
CA GLN A 59 9.57 -9.88 3.25
C GLN A 59 8.93 -8.53 3.60
N VAL A 60 7.82 -8.21 2.94
CA VAL A 60 6.99 -7.06 3.29
C VAL A 60 5.86 -7.51 4.22
N ILE A 61 5.65 -6.72 5.26
CA ILE A 61 4.68 -6.95 6.32
C ILE A 61 3.92 -5.64 6.62
N GLN A 62 2.92 -5.71 7.47
CA GLN A 62 2.44 -4.52 8.17
C GLN A 62 3.03 -4.43 9.57
N TYR A 63 3.28 -3.21 10.04
CA TYR A 63 3.82 -3.00 11.38
C TYR A 63 3.35 -1.68 12.00
N LYS A 64 3.59 -1.52 13.31
CA LYS A 64 3.33 -0.25 13.99
C LYS A 64 4.18 0.85 13.37
N ARG A 65 3.55 1.99 13.06
CA ARG A 65 4.24 3.20 12.58
C ARG A 65 5.33 3.62 13.56
N LYS A 66 6.55 3.72 13.07
CA LYS A 66 7.74 4.18 13.80
C LYS A 66 7.84 5.70 13.77
N MET A 67 8.63 6.24 14.68
CA MET A 67 9.05 7.65 14.63
C MET A 67 9.90 7.89 13.38
N LEU A 68 9.84 9.09 12.82
CA LEU A 68 10.41 9.41 11.50
C LEU A 68 11.90 9.05 11.37
N GLU A 69 12.67 9.21 12.45
CA GLU A 69 14.11 8.90 12.48
C GLU A 69 14.43 7.42 12.24
N ASP A 70 13.57 6.51 12.72
CA ASP A 70 13.74 5.05 12.62
C ASP A 70 12.86 4.43 11.54
N ALA A 71 12.06 5.24 10.84
CA ALA A 71 11.01 4.76 9.95
C ALA A 71 11.49 4.42 8.54
N GLN A 72 12.79 4.43 8.22
CA GLN A 72 13.26 4.30 6.83
C GLN A 72 12.70 3.07 6.09
N ASN A 73 12.48 1.97 6.81
CA ASN A 73 11.87 0.74 6.29
C ASN A 73 10.33 0.77 6.15
N GLN A 74 9.71 1.91 6.45
CA GLN A 74 8.26 2.17 6.39
C GLN A 74 7.93 3.42 5.55
N ARG A 75 8.94 4.03 4.93
CA ARG A 75 8.79 5.25 4.13
C ARG A 75 8.90 4.90 2.66
N TRP A 76 7.84 5.17 1.93
CA TRP A 76 7.68 4.78 0.53
C TRP A 76 7.44 6.01 -0.34
N TYR A 77 7.84 5.89 -1.60
CA TYR A 77 7.38 6.72 -2.70
C TYR A 77 6.76 5.84 -3.77
N TYR A 78 5.87 6.45 -4.55
CA TYR A 78 5.36 5.92 -5.80
C TYR A 78 5.90 6.79 -6.94
N ARG A 79 6.34 6.16 -8.02
CA ARG A 79 6.79 6.84 -9.24
C ARG A 79 5.81 6.58 -10.38
N GLU A 80 5.67 7.54 -11.30
CA GLU A 80 4.74 7.46 -12.43
C GLU A 80 4.94 6.24 -13.35
N ASP A 81 6.10 5.58 -13.30
CA ASP A 81 6.41 4.34 -14.02
C ASP A 81 5.96 3.07 -13.26
N GLY A 82 5.22 3.20 -12.15
CA GLY A 82 4.57 2.10 -11.44
C GLY A 82 5.35 1.50 -10.27
N PHE A 83 6.55 2.00 -9.97
CA PHE A 83 7.34 1.45 -8.84
C PHE A 83 6.93 2.06 -7.50
N ILE A 84 6.78 1.20 -6.51
CA ILE A 84 6.72 1.57 -5.08
C ILE A 84 8.06 1.20 -4.45
N TYR A 85 8.75 2.17 -3.86
CA TYR A 85 10.13 2.02 -3.37
C TYR A 85 10.39 2.76 -2.06
N PRO A 86 11.36 2.30 -1.23
CA PRO A 86 11.79 3.03 -0.04
C PRO A 86 12.34 4.42 -0.40
N GLN A 87 11.98 5.46 0.35
CA GLN A 87 12.41 6.84 0.06
C GLN A 87 13.94 7.00 0.02
N VAL A 88 14.66 6.16 0.75
CA VAL A 88 16.13 6.19 0.86
C VAL A 88 16.87 5.36 -0.18
N ASP A 89 16.19 4.43 -0.86
CA ASP A 89 16.82 3.58 -1.87
C ASP A 89 15.86 3.26 -3.03
N PRO A 90 15.94 4.01 -4.15
CA PRO A 90 15.09 3.78 -5.32
C PRO A 90 15.52 2.57 -6.18
N ASN A 91 16.58 1.86 -5.81
CA ASN A 91 16.98 0.61 -6.48
C ASN A 91 16.29 -0.61 -5.88
N LEU A 92 15.55 -0.46 -4.79
CA LEU A 92 14.73 -1.50 -4.19
C LEU A 92 13.24 -1.17 -4.38
N VAL A 93 12.44 -2.14 -4.77
CA VAL A 93 11.02 -1.95 -5.12
C VAL A 93 10.16 -3.09 -4.57
N LEU A 94 8.85 -2.86 -4.45
CA LEU A 94 7.89 -3.93 -4.17
C LEU A 94 7.82 -4.91 -5.34
N ASP A 95 7.96 -6.20 -5.04
CA ASP A 95 8.02 -7.30 -6.02
C ASP A 95 7.08 -8.44 -5.61
N ILE A 96 6.27 -8.93 -6.54
CA ILE A 96 5.49 -10.14 -6.37
C ILE A 96 6.41 -11.34 -6.58
N ARG A 97 6.65 -12.10 -5.51
CA ARG A 97 7.63 -13.20 -5.51
C ARG A 97 7.44 -14.14 -6.69
N GLY A 98 8.51 -14.28 -7.48
CA GLY A 98 8.59 -15.24 -8.58
C GLY A 98 7.67 -14.94 -9.76
N ASN A 99 7.12 -13.71 -9.83
CA ASN A 99 6.08 -13.35 -10.80
C ASN A 99 4.87 -14.29 -10.75
N TRP A 100 4.52 -14.79 -9.56
CA TRP A 100 3.41 -15.71 -9.40
C TRP A 100 2.08 -14.96 -9.24
N THR A 101 1.08 -15.40 -9.98
CA THR A 101 -0.29 -14.86 -9.91
C THR A 101 -1.17 -15.59 -8.91
N LYS A 102 -0.61 -16.55 -8.16
CA LYS A 102 -1.36 -17.35 -7.17
C LYS A 102 -1.80 -16.47 -5.99
N PRO A 103 -3.08 -16.53 -5.57
CA PRO A 103 -3.53 -15.88 -4.34
C PRO A 103 -2.71 -16.29 -3.12
N GLY A 104 -2.29 -15.30 -2.33
CA GLY A 104 -1.45 -15.53 -1.15
C GLY A 104 0.05 -15.53 -1.44
N THR A 105 0.47 -15.24 -2.68
CA THR A 105 1.89 -15.01 -2.99
C THR A 105 2.38 -13.80 -2.21
N VAL A 106 3.54 -13.94 -1.57
CA VAL A 106 4.12 -12.88 -0.73
C VAL A 106 4.70 -11.76 -1.58
N VAL A 107 4.62 -10.54 -1.03
CA VAL A 107 5.31 -9.38 -1.58
C VAL A 107 6.66 -9.22 -0.88
N LEU A 108 7.69 -8.91 -1.67
CA LEU A 108 9.05 -8.72 -1.23
C LEU A 108 9.48 -7.28 -1.50
N LEU A 109 10.48 -6.83 -0.75
CA LEU A 109 11.39 -5.81 -1.22
C LEU A 109 12.46 -6.50 -2.07
N TYR A 110 12.66 -6.05 -3.30
CA TYR A 110 13.56 -6.69 -4.24
C TYR A 110 14.31 -5.66 -5.07
N GLU A 111 15.46 -6.06 -5.61
CA GLU A 111 16.21 -5.23 -6.54
C GLU A 111 15.38 -4.91 -7.78
N ARG A 112 15.39 -3.63 -8.18
CA ARG A 112 14.65 -3.15 -9.35
C ARG A 112 15.19 -3.81 -10.61
N LYS A 113 14.28 -4.39 -11.39
CA LYS A 113 14.57 -4.94 -12.70
C LYS A 113 14.26 -3.91 -13.79
N TYR A 114 15.07 -3.89 -14.84
CA TYR A 114 14.88 -3.02 -16.01
C TYR A 114 14.21 -3.75 -17.18
N GLU A 115 14.19 -5.08 -17.14
CA GLU A 115 13.56 -5.98 -18.11
C GLU A 115 12.74 -7.02 -17.34
N ASP A 116 11.70 -7.58 -17.97
CA ASP A 116 10.83 -8.60 -17.38
C ASP A 116 10.34 -8.25 -15.95
N ASN A 117 9.96 -6.99 -15.75
CA ASN A 117 9.72 -6.38 -14.44
C ASN A 117 8.24 -6.12 -14.14
N GLU A 118 7.32 -6.69 -14.92
CA GLU A 118 5.87 -6.51 -14.74
C GLU A 118 5.42 -6.84 -13.30
N ASN A 119 6.10 -7.78 -12.64
CA ASN A 119 5.82 -8.17 -11.25
C ASN A 119 6.27 -7.14 -10.20
N GLN A 120 6.84 -6.01 -10.62
CA GLN A 120 7.29 -4.89 -9.79
C GLN A 120 6.54 -3.59 -10.06
N LEU A 121 5.59 -3.62 -11.01
CA LEU A 121 4.79 -2.47 -11.39
C LEU A 121 3.42 -2.54 -10.73
N TRP A 122 2.99 -1.42 -10.18
CA TRP A 122 1.77 -1.27 -9.39
C TRP A 122 0.99 -0.07 -9.91
N ASP A 123 -0.34 -0.20 -9.99
CA ASP A 123 -1.22 0.90 -10.32
C ASP A 123 -1.93 1.39 -9.06
N LEU A 124 -1.94 2.70 -8.84
CA LEU A 124 -2.76 3.28 -7.77
C LEU A 124 -4.19 3.44 -8.26
N ILE A 125 -5.09 2.57 -7.80
CA ILE A 125 -6.51 2.63 -8.18
C ILE A 125 -7.27 3.33 -7.05
N PRO A 126 -7.82 4.54 -7.26
CA PRO A 126 -8.65 5.20 -6.25
C PRO A 126 -9.83 4.31 -5.85
N TYR A 127 -10.10 4.23 -4.55
CA TYR A 127 -11.27 3.54 -4.04
C TYR A 127 -12.41 4.52 -3.80
N GLU A 128 -13.49 4.36 -4.56
CA GLU A 128 -14.74 5.08 -4.35
C GLU A 128 -15.64 4.21 -3.46
N SER A 129 -15.92 4.67 -2.24
CA SER A 129 -16.89 3.96 -1.43
C SER A 129 -18.29 4.15 -2.02
N PRO A 130 -19.15 3.11 -1.97
CA PRO A 130 -20.54 3.23 -2.41
C PRO A 130 -21.28 4.40 -1.73
N ASP A 131 -20.93 4.71 -0.47
CA ASP A 131 -21.52 5.80 0.30
C ASP A 131 -21.10 7.20 -0.17
N GLN A 132 -19.92 7.35 -0.78
CA GLN A 132 -19.40 8.62 -1.32
C GLN A 132 -20.01 8.97 -2.69
N ALA A 133 -20.50 7.99 -3.46
CA ALA A 133 -21.22 8.26 -4.71
C ALA A 133 -22.55 9.00 -4.48
N SER A 134 -23.15 8.82 -3.30
CA SER A 134 -24.39 9.49 -2.88
C SER A 134 -24.22 10.91 -2.36
N SER A 135 -23.04 11.31 -1.87
CA SER A 135 -22.81 12.66 -1.34
C SER A 135 -22.49 13.69 -2.43
N ILE A 136 -22.05 13.27 -3.62
CA ILE A 136 -21.72 14.19 -4.72
C ILE A 136 -22.99 14.84 -5.33
N TYR A 137 -24.18 14.25 -5.16
CA TYR A 137 -25.43 14.82 -5.68
C TYR A 137 -26.17 15.80 -4.74
N SER A 138 -25.64 16.09 -3.54
CA SER A 138 -26.32 16.94 -2.55
C SER A 138 -25.69 18.30 -2.26
N TYR A 139 -24.66 18.74 -2.98
CA TYR A 139 -24.05 20.06 -2.74
C TYR A 139 -24.59 21.13 -3.68
N THR A 140 -25.73 21.72 -3.32
CA THR A 140 -26.03 23.11 -3.67
C THR A 140 -26.11 23.92 -2.37
N THR A 141 -25.30 24.99 -2.31
CA THR A 141 -25.24 26.08 -1.30
C THR A 141 -24.80 25.75 0.13
N SER A 142 -23.56 26.11 0.48
CA SER A 142 -23.22 27.31 1.29
C SER A 142 -21.76 27.25 1.78
N GLU A 143 -21.10 28.42 1.78
CA GLU A 143 -19.72 28.65 2.23
C GLU A 143 -19.52 28.35 3.72
N THR A 144 -18.51 27.57 4.08
CA THR A 144 -17.52 27.84 5.15
C THR A 144 -16.35 26.86 5.05
N ASP A 145 -15.15 27.36 5.27
CA ASP A 145 -13.86 26.66 5.19
C ASP A 145 -13.78 25.38 6.03
N GLU A 146 -13.33 24.28 5.42
CA GLU A 146 -12.76 23.15 6.15
C GLU A 146 -11.62 22.52 5.34
N TYR A 147 -10.42 22.46 5.94
CA TYR A 147 -9.25 21.76 5.41
C TYR A 147 -9.60 20.27 5.23
N SER A 148 -9.98 19.89 4.02
CA SER A 148 -10.13 18.49 3.64
C SER A 148 -8.75 17.84 3.58
N PHE A 149 -8.38 17.08 4.61
CA PHE A 149 -7.35 16.06 4.46
C PHE A 149 -7.85 15.09 3.39
N SER A 150 -7.06 14.88 2.33
CA SER A 150 -7.34 13.81 1.37
C SER A 150 -7.31 12.48 2.10
N THR A 151 -8.49 11.91 2.37
CA THR A 151 -8.72 10.58 2.95
C THR A 151 -8.72 9.49 1.88
N SER A 152 -8.21 9.81 0.68
CA SER A 152 -8.25 8.92 -0.47
C SER A 152 -7.52 7.62 -0.15
N SER A 153 -8.28 6.54 -0.16
CA SER A 153 -7.75 5.17 -0.10
C SER A 153 -7.57 4.67 -1.51
N TYR A 154 -6.53 3.88 -1.73
CA TYR A 154 -6.20 3.28 -3.01
C TYR A 154 -6.16 1.76 -2.85
N ALA A 155 -6.66 1.04 -3.85
CA ALA A 155 -6.25 -0.34 -4.07
C ALA A 155 -4.92 -0.29 -4.82
N LEU A 156 -3.91 -0.94 -4.27
CA LEU A 156 -2.56 -1.05 -4.84
C LEU A 156 -2.41 -2.41 -5.51
#